data_AF-A0A8B6DHZ6-F1
#
_entry.id   AF-A0A8B6DHZ6-F1
#
_cell.length_a   1.000
_cell.length_b   1.000
_cell.length_c   1.000
_cell.angle_alpha   90.00
_cell.angle_beta   90.00
_cell.angle_gamma   90.00
#
_symmetry.space_group_name_H-M   'P 1'
#
loop_
_entity.id
_entity.type
_entity.pdbx_description
1 polymer ?
#
loop_
_entity_poly.entity_id
_entity_poly.type
_entity_poly.pdbx_seq_one_letter_code
_entity_poly.pdbx_strand_id
1 'polypeptide(L)'
;MTEPVNINTATFLQLKSLKGIGEAKANAILRAREEKGTLTEDNIFDITEISSTLWASLLKDNLITFKAVKPSGEDLASTVALLRDKISSIEKDRSDMVVSFQLQADQMREKNLAILEQQRCRITRELDEDRRLILKLYRHCHIIT
;
A
#
# COMPACT_ATOMS: atom_id res chain seq x y z
N MET A 1 -20.59 40.53 11.45
CA MET A 1 -19.34 40.55 10.66
C MET A 1 -19.11 39.13 10.17
N THR A 2 -19.06 38.92 8.86
CA THR A 2 -18.82 37.60 8.26
C THR A 2 -17.33 37.29 8.30
N GLU A 3 -16.96 36.12 8.82
CA GLU A 3 -15.57 35.66 8.80
C GLU A 3 -15.14 35.31 7.36
N PRO A 4 -13.86 35.56 7.00
CA PRO A 4 -13.34 35.21 5.68
C PRO A 4 -13.34 33.70 5.47
N VAL A 5 -13.84 33.25 4.32
CA VAL A 5 -13.89 31.84 3.93
C VAL A 5 -12.52 31.40 3.42
N ASN A 6 -11.99 30.31 3.98
CA ASN A 6 -10.70 29.79 3.55
C ASN A 6 -10.83 29.02 2.23
N ILE A 7 -10.22 29.51 1.16
CA ILE A 7 -10.32 28.90 -0.17
C ILE A 7 -9.62 27.55 -0.27
N ASN A 8 -8.74 27.16 0.66
CA ASN A 8 -8.09 25.85 0.65
C ASN A 8 -8.86 24.79 1.44
N THR A 9 -9.64 25.17 2.46
CA THR A 9 -10.36 24.23 3.34
C THR A 9 -11.88 24.34 3.27
N ALA A 10 -12.43 25.35 2.58
CA ALA A 10 -13.87 25.56 2.53
C ALA A 10 -14.61 24.44 1.83
N THR A 11 -15.79 24.10 2.33
CA THR A 11 -16.69 23.14 1.69
C THR A 11 -17.43 23.77 0.51
N PHE A 12 -18.01 22.93 -0.35
CA PHE A 12 -18.78 23.38 -1.51
C PHE A 12 -19.87 24.41 -1.15
N LEU A 13 -20.59 24.18 -0.04
CA LEU A 13 -21.64 25.08 0.44
C LEU A 13 -21.09 26.44 0.89
N GLN A 14 -19.93 26.44 1.55
CA GLN A 14 -19.27 27.69 1.97
C GLN A 14 -18.82 28.51 0.77
N LEU A 15 -18.29 27.86 -0.28
CA LEU A 15 -17.92 28.55 -1.53
C LEU A 15 -19.15 29.10 -2.26
N LYS A 16 -20.23 28.31 -2.35
CA LYS A 16 -21.50 28.72 -3.00
C LYS A 16 -22.19 29.88 -2.27
N SER A 17 -21.93 30.04 -0.97
CA SER A 17 -22.48 31.15 -0.18
C SER A 17 -21.78 32.50 -0.48
N LEU A 18 -20.67 32.50 -1.22
CA LEU A 18 -19.94 33.72 -1.56
C LEU A 18 -20.65 34.50 -2.68
N LYS A 19 -20.68 35.82 -2.53
CA LYS A 19 -21.37 36.71 -3.47
C LYS A 19 -20.76 36.58 -4.88
N GLY A 20 -21.55 36.10 -5.83
CA GLY A 20 -21.13 35.93 -7.22
C GLY A 20 -20.42 34.60 -7.55
N ILE A 21 -20.30 33.69 -6.57
CA ILE A 21 -19.85 32.30 -6.75
C ILE A 21 -21.08 31.39 -6.72
N GLY A 22 -21.49 30.91 -7.90
CA GLY A 22 -22.52 29.88 -8.03
C GLY A 22 -21.93 28.46 -8.01
N GLU A 23 -22.78 27.46 -8.28
CA GLU A 23 -22.38 26.04 -8.28
C GLU A 23 -21.23 25.73 -9.24
N ALA A 24 -21.30 26.26 -10.47
CA ALA A 24 -20.25 26.05 -11.48
C ALA A 24 -18.88 26.57 -11.01
N LYS A 25 -18.85 27.75 -10.39
CA LYS A 25 -17.62 28.38 -9.89
C LYS A 25 -17.10 27.72 -8.62
N ALA A 26 -18.00 27.28 -7.73
CA ALA A 26 -17.61 26.51 -6.56
C ALA A 26 -16.94 25.19 -6.95
N ASN A 27 -17.49 24.49 -7.96
CA ASN A 27 -16.89 23.27 -8.50
C ASN A 27 -15.54 23.54 -9.19
N ALA A 28 -15.41 24.63 -9.93
CA ALA A 28 -14.14 25.05 -10.53
C ALA A 28 -13.02 25.20 -9.48
N ILE A 29 -13.33 25.83 -8.35
CA ILE A 29 -12.38 26.01 -7.24
C ILE A 29 -11.99 24.64 -6.66
N LEU A 30 -12.95 23.73 -6.44
CA LEU A 30 -12.66 22.39 -5.95
C LEU A 30 -11.75 21.62 -6.92
N ARG A 31 -12.03 21.67 -8.23
CA ARG A 31 -11.18 21.03 -9.24
C ARG A 31 -9.78 21.64 -9.27
N ALA A 32 -9.67 22.96 -9.17
CA ALA A 32 -8.39 23.64 -9.11
C ALA A 32 -7.55 23.22 -7.88
N ARG A 33 -8.18 22.89 -6.75
CA ARG A 33 -7.49 22.32 -5.58
C ARG A 33 -6.97 20.91 -5.86
N GLU A 34 -7.73 20.09 -6.57
CA GLU A 34 -7.28 18.73 -6.93
C GLU A 34 -6.12 18.76 -7.92
N GLU A 35 -6.15 19.66 -8.89
CA GLU A 35 -5.12 19.78 -9.93
C GLU A 35 -3.83 20.46 -9.42
N LYS A 36 -3.95 21.53 -8.64
CA LYS A 36 -2.79 22.36 -8.22
C LYS A 36 -2.40 22.18 -6.75
N GLY A 37 -3.22 21.51 -5.95
CA GLY A 37 -3.04 21.40 -4.51
C GLY A 37 -3.43 22.68 -3.79
N THR A 38 -2.45 23.35 -3.18
CA THR A 38 -2.71 24.58 -2.39
C THR A 38 -2.84 25.79 -3.30
N LEU A 39 -3.98 26.46 -3.25
CA LEU A 39 -4.20 27.70 -3.97
C LEU A 39 -3.56 28.86 -3.20
N THR A 40 -2.86 29.72 -3.94
CA THR A 40 -2.24 30.97 -3.46
C THR A 40 -2.88 32.16 -4.19
N GLU A 41 -2.61 33.37 -3.70
CA GLU A 41 -3.12 34.61 -4.33
C GLU A 41 -2.71 34.72 -5.80
N ASP A 42 -1.51 34.25 -6.16
CA ASP A 42 -1.01 34.31 -7.53
C ASP A 42 -1.69 33.26 -8.44
N ASN A 43 -1.90 32.05 -7.93
CA ASN A 43 -2.37 30.92 -8.74
C ASN A 43 -3.89 30.87 -8.92
N ILE A 44 -4.65 31.70 -8.17
CA ILE A 44 -6.11 31.69 -8.22
C ILE A 44 -6.66 32.26 -9.53
N PHE A 45 -5.89 33.13 -10.20
CA PHE A 45 -6.27 33.75 -11.47
C PHE A 45 -6.25 32.79 -12.66
N ASP A 46 -5.57 31.66 -12.53
CA ASP A 46 -5.54 30.63 -13.57
C ASP A 46 -6.85 29.84 -13.69
N ILE A 47 -7.78 29.99 -12.73
CA ILE A 47 -9.08 29.34 -12.76
C ILE A 47 -9.94 30.07 -13.80
N THR A 48 -9.93 29.57 -15.03
CA THR A 48 -10.57 30.20 -16.20
C THR A 48 -12.09 30.39 -16.05
N GLU A 49 -12.74 29.57 -15.22
CA GLU A 49 -14.18 29.65 -14.95
C GLU A 49 -14.56 30.87 -14.06
N ILE A 50 -13.58 31.58 -13.51
CA ILE A 50 -13.80 32.73 -12.63
C ILE A 50 -13.03 33.96 -13.13
N SER A 51 -13.73 35.08 -13.30
CA SER A 51 -13.11 36.32 -13.77
C SER A 51 -12.19 36.92 -12.72
N SER A 52 -11.05 37.46 -13.17
CA SER A 52 -10.08 38.18 -12.33
C SER A 52 -10.70 39.36 -11.55
N THR A 53 -11.70 40.02 -12.13
CA THR A 53 -12.46 41.11 -11.50
C THR A 53 -13.28 40.66 -10.29
N LEU A 54 -13.79 39.42 -10.32
CA LEU A 54 -14.55 38.85 -9.21
C LEU A 54 -13.60 38.48 -8.06
N TRP A 55 -12.46 37.87 -8.39
CA TRP A 55 -11.41 37.61 -7.40
C TRP A 55 -10.92 38.88 -6.72
N ALA A 56 -10.65 39.93 -7.49
CA ALA A 56 -10.26 41.23 -6.97
C ALA A 56 -11.32 41.82 -6.01
N SER A 57 -12.61 41.64 -6.31
CA SER A 57 -13.70 42.12 -5.45
C SER A 57 -13.76 41.34 -4.13
N LEU A 58 -13.64 40.02 -4.18
CA LEU A 58 -13.65 39.17 -2.98
C LEU A 58 -12.45 39.42 -2.07
N LEU A 59 -11.27 39.65 -2.65
CA LEU A 59 -10.05 40.05 -1.94
C LEU A 59 -10.21 41.43 -1.29
N LYS A 60 -10.72 42.41 -2.05
CA LYS A 60 -10.94 43.78 -1.55
C LYS A 60 -11.93 43.82 -0.39
N ASP A 61 -12.98 43.01 -0.46
CA ASP A 61 -14.00 42.91 0.59
C ASP A 61 -13.55 42.01 1.77
N ASN A 62 -12.33 41.46 1.70
CA ASN A 62 -11.75 40.54 2.68
C ASN A 62 -12.67 39.34 2.99
N LEU A 63 -13.37 38.83 1.96
CA LEU A 63 -14.34 37.72 2.08
C LEU A 63 -13.66 36.35 2.01
N ILE A 64 -12.40 36.31 1.53
CA ILE A 64 -11.65 35.08 1.30
C ILE A 64 -10.27 35.14 1.94
N THR A 65 -9.72 33.99 2.32
CA THR A 65 -8.35 33.87 2.83
C THR A 65 -7.67 32.60 2.30
N PHE A 66 -6.36 32.66 2.15
CA PHE A 66 -5.51 31.54 1.70
C PHE A 66 -4.73 30.89 2.84
N LYS A 67 -4.92 31.36 4.08
CA LYS A 67 -4.11 30.95 5.23
C LYS A 67 -4.05 29.43 5.33
N ALA A 68 -2.84 28.88 5.36
CA ALA A 68 -2.65 27.47 5.66
C ALA A 68 -3.27 27.17 7.03
N VAL A 69 -4.30 26.32 7.05
CA VAL A 69 -4.77 25.75 8.31
C VAL A 69 -3.64 24.85 8.79
N LYS A 70 -2.94 25.27 9.86
CA LYS A 70 -2.19 24.31 10.68
C LYS A 70 -3.26 23.31 11.14
N PRO A 71 -3.18 22.02 10.79
CA PRO A 71 -4.19 21.07 11.23
C PRO A 71 -4.27 21.19 12.76
N SER A 72 -5.48 21.43 13.27
CA SER A 72 -5.77 21.39 14.70
C SER A 72 -5.22 20.08 15.25
N GLY A 73 -4.28 20.16 16.19
CA GLY A 73 -3.52 19.00 16.66
C GLY A 73 -4.39 17.85 17.23
N GLU A 74 -5.64 18.13 17.61
CA GLU A 74 -6.59 17.15 18.14
C GLU A 74 -7.15 16.20 17.06
N ASP A 75 -7.45 16.69 15.85
CA ASP A 75 -7.98 15.85 14.77
C ASP A 75 -6.89 14.99 14.13
N LEU A 76 -5.67 15.53 14.08
CA LEU A 76 -4.51 14.83 13.54
C LEU A 76 -4.09 13.66 14.46
N ALA A 77 -4.11 13.85 15.78
CA ALA A 77 -3.76 12.79 16.73
C ALA A 77 -4.76 11.62 16.66
N SER A 78 -6.05 11.92 16.58
CA SER A 78 -7.13 10.93 16.48
C SER A 78 -7.05 10.13 15.17
N THR A 79 -6.79 10.82 14.06
CA THR A 79 -6.63 10.19 12.74
C THR A 79 -5.36 9.35 12.68
N VAL A 80 -4.24 9.83 13.23
CA VAL A 80 -2.96 9.10 13.29
C VAL A 80 -3.07 7.84 14.16
N ALA A 81 -3.81 7.88 15.27
CA ALA A 81 -4.07 6.71 16.09
C ALA A 81 -4.84 5.62 15.31
N LEU A 82 -5.94 6.00 14.65
CA LEU A 82 -6.72 5.07 13.81
C LEU A 82 -5.92 4.50 12.64
N LEU A 83 -5.08 5.33 12.00
CA LEU A 83 -4.22 4.87 10.91
C LEU A 83 -3.13 3.91 11.42
N ARG A 84 -2.56 4.17 12.61
CA ARG A 84 -1.57 3.29 13.24
C ARG A 84 -2.14 1.91 13.53
N ASP A 85 -3.35 1.84 14.08
CA ASP A 85 -4.00 0.57 14.39
C ASP A 85 -4.30 -0.23 13.12
N LYS A 86 -4.78 0.45 12.07
CA LYS A 86 -4.98 -0.16 10.75
C LYS A 86 -3.68 -0.69 10.14
N ILE A 87 -2.59 0.07 10.22
CA ILE A 87 -1.27 -0.35 9.75
C ILE A 87 -0.81 -1.60 10.52
N SER A 88 -1.00 -1.65 11.84
CA SER A 88 -0.62 -2.81 12.66
C SER A 88 -1.38 -4.08 12.28
N SER A 89 -2.67 -3.95 11.94
CA SER A 89 -3.49 -5.07 11.50
C SER A 89 -3.00 -5.61 10.14
N ILE A 90 -2.69 -4.70 9.21
CA ILE A 90 -2.17 -5.06 7.88
C ILE A 90 -0.79 -5.72 7.97
N GLU A 91 0.11 -5.20 8.82
CA GLU A 91 1.44 -5.77 9.01
C GLU A 91 1.38 -7.19 9.58
N LYS A 92 0.46 -7.43 10.53
CA LYS A 92 0.23 -8.75 11.10
C LYS A 92 -0.30 -9.73 10.06
N ASP A 93 -1.33 -9.35 9.31
CA ASP A 93 -1.92 -10.22 8.27
C ASP A 93 -0.89 -10.59 7.20
N ARG A 94 -0.05 -9.61 6.80
CA ARG A 94 1.04 -9.83 5.85
C ARG A 94 2.11 -10.77 6.42
N SER A 95 2.45 -10.64 7.70
CA SER A 95 3.41 -11.52 8.37
C SER A 95 2.88 -12.97 8.44
N ASP A 96 1.62 -13.16 8.83
CA ASP A 96 1.00 -14.48 8.93
C ASP A 96 0.91 -15.18 7.57
N MET A 97 0.59 -14.42 6.52
CA MET A 97 0.60 -14.92 5.14
C MET A 97 2.01 -15.37 4.72
N VAL A 98 3.05 -14.57 4.96
CA VAL A 98 4.45 -14.92 4.62
C VAL A 98 4.89 -16.19 5.36
N VAL A 99 4.55 -16.30 6.65
CA VAL A 99 4.87 -17.49 7.47
C VAL A 99 4.18 -18.73 6.93
N SER A 100 2.90 -18.65 6.55
CA SER A 100 2.17 -19.80 6.00
C SER A 100 2.75 -20.32 4.68
N PHE A 101 3.15 -19.43 3.77
CA PHE A 101 3.81 -19.82 2.52
C PHE A 101 5.18 -20.44 2.77
N GLN A 102 5.96 -19.88 3.70
CA GLN A 102 7.27 -20.42 4.05
C GLN A 102 7.14 -21.83 4.66
N LEU A 103 6.19 -22.03 5.57
CA LEU A 103 5.91 -23.33 6.18
C LEU A 103 5.52 -24.37 5.12
N GLN A 104 4.68 -24.00 4.16
CA GLN A 104 4.29 -24.91 3.07
C GLN A 104 5.49 -25.29 2.19
N ALA A 105 6.37 -24.34 1.89
CA ALA A 105 7.59 -24.61 1.14
C ALA A 105 8.53 -25.56 1.90
N ASP A 106 8.68 -25.38 3.21
CA ASP A 106 9.53 -26.24 4.05
C ASP A 106 8.95 -27.66 4.17
N GLN A 107 7.63 -27.80 4.30
CA GLN A 107 6.96 -29.11 4.23
C GLN A 107 7.18 -29.81 2.88
N MET A 108 7.13 -29.07 1.76
CA MET A 108 7.42 -29.64 0.45
C MET A 108 8.88 -30.07 0.32
N ARG A 109 9.82 -29.28 0.83
CA ARG A 109 11.25 -29.64 0.87
C ARG A 109 11.49 -30.91 1.67
N GLU A 110 10.86 -31.02 2.85
CA GLU A 110 11.00 -32.20 3.71
C GLU A 110 10.44 -33.46 3.04
N LYS A 111 9.26 -33.37 2.41
CA LYS A 111 8.69 -34.49 1.63
C LYS A 111 9.59 -34.92 0.48
N ASN A 112 10.14 -33.95 -0.27
CA ASN A 112 11.06 -34.25 -1.36
C ASN A 112 12.35 -34.90 -0.86
N LEU A 113 12.89 -34.45 0.28
CA LEU A 113 14.07 -35.04 0.90
C LEU A 113 13.79 -36.49 1.32
N ALA A 114 12.65 -36.77 1.96
CA ALA A 114 12.27 -38.11 2.37
C ALA A 114 12.16 -39.08 1.17
N ILE A 115 11.62 -38.61 0.04
CA ILE A 115 11.56 -39.40 -1.20
C ILE A 115 12.96 -39.75 -1.71
N LEU A 116 13.88 -38.78 -1.74
CA LEU A 116 15.26 -39.00 -2.17
C LEU A 116 16.00 -39.98 -1.26
N GLU A 117 15.79 -39.88 0.06
CA GLU A 117 16.37 -40.82 1.02
C GLU A 117 15.82 -42.24 0.84
N GLN A 118 14.52 -42.38 0.58
CA GLN A 118 13.91 -43.67 0.28
C GLN A 118 14.51 -44.29 -0.98
N GLN A 119 14.69 -43.49 -2.05
CA GLN A 119 15.32 -43.94 -3.29
C GLN A 119 16.77 -44.38 -3.04
N ARG A 120 17.54 -43.58 -2.29
CA ARG A 120 18.93 -43.92 -1.92
C ARG A 120 18.99 -45.26 -1.19
N CYS A 121 18.14 -45.46 -0.18
CA CYS A 121 18.08 -46.71 0.57
C CYS A 121 17.73 -47.92 -0.31
N ARG A 122 16.84 -47.73 -1.29
CA ARG A 122 16.49 -48.79 -2.25
C ARG A 122 17.70 -49.18 -3.10
N ILE A 123 18.39 -48.20 -3.69
CA ILE A 123 19.57 -48.42 -4.53
C ILE A 123 20.68 -49.11 -3.71
N THR A 124 20.94 -48.67 -2.48
CA THR A 124 21.96 -49.28 -1.63
C THR A 124 21.67 -50.75 -1.36
N ARG A 125 20.39 -51.12 -1.14
CA ARG A 125 20.01 -52.53 -0.94
C ARG A 125 20.23 -53.38 -2.19
N GLU A 126 19.82 -52.87 -3.36
CA GLU A 126 20.04 -53.55 -4.64
C GLU A 126 21.54 -53.78 -4.87
N LEU A 127 22.38 -52.78 -4.63
CA LEU A 127 23.85 -52.90 -4.72
C LEU A 127 24.44 -53.91 -3.71
N ASP A 128 23.93 -53.96 -2.49
CA ASP A 128 24.37 -54.92 -1.48
C ASP A 128 23.98 -56.38 -1.84
N GLU A 129 22.81 -56.58 -2.45
CA GLU A 129 22.36 -57.88 -2.96
C GLU A 129 23.24 -58.35 -4.12
N ASP A 130 23.51 -57.48 -5.08
CA ASP A 130 24.43 -57.76 -6.20
C ASP A 130 25.83 -58.11 -5.67
N ARG A 131 26.36 -57.33 -4.73
CA ARG A 131 27.66 -57.60 -4.10
C ARG A 131 27.68 -58.97 -3.42
N ARG A 132 26.62 -59.36 -2.73
CA ARG A 132 26.51 -60.69 -2.09
C ARG A 132 26.49 -61.81 -3.13
N LEU A 133 25.76 -61.65 -4.23
CA LEU A 133 25.71 -62.64 -5.32
C LEU A 133 27.08 -62.82 -5.97
N ILE A 134 27.76 -61.70 -6.29
CA ILE A 134 29.11 -61.71 -6.84
C ILE A 134 30.07 -62.46 -5.89
N LEU A 135 30.05 -62.16 -4.59
CA LEU A 135 30.91 -62.84 -3.62
C LEU A 135 30.60 -64.34 -3.50
N LYS A 136 29.34 -64.77 -3.64
CA LYS A 136 28.98 -66.20 -3.68
C LYS A 136 29.55 -66.88 -4.92
N LEU A 137 29.42 -66.25 -6.09
CA LEU A 137 29.97 -66.78 -7.35
C LEU A 137 31.49 -66.93 -7.28
N TYR A 138 32.21 -65.91 -6.81
CA TYR A 138 33.67 -65.97 -6.63
C TYR A 138 34.10 -67.11 -5.70
N ARG A 139 33.39 -67.35 -4.59
CA ARG A 139 33.68 -68.48 -3.69
C ARG A 139 33.46 -69.83 -4.37
N HIS A 140 32.36 -69.98 -5.11
CA HIS A 140 32.10 -71.22 -5.84
C HIS A 140 33.16 -71.51 -6.89
N CYS A 141 33.59 -70.51 -7.67
CA CYS A 141 34.67 -70.69 -8.64
C CYS A 141 35.99 -71.09 -7.97
N HIS A 142 36.34 -70.48 -6.83
CA HIS A 142 37.57 -70.79 -6.10
C HIS A 142 37.58 -72.19 -5.44
N ILE A 143 36.42 -72.76 -5.13
CA ILE A 143 36.30 -74.12 -4.57
C ILE A 143 36.42 -75.21 -5.67
N ILE A 144 36.12 -74.86 -6.92
CA ILE A 144 36.08 -75.79 -8.07
C ILE A 144 37.43 -75.85 -8.82
N THR A 145 38.36 -74.92 -8.55
CA THR A 145 39.71 -74.88 -9.14
C THR A 145 40.75 -75.53 -8.24
#